data_AF-A0A6N3BQY9-F1
#
_entry.id   AF-A0A6N3BQY9-F1
#
_cell.length_a   1.000
_cell.length_b   1.000
_cell.length_c   1.000
_cell.angle_alpha   90.00
_cell.angle_beta   90.00
_cell.angle_gamma   90.00
#
_symmetry.space_group_name_H-M   'P 1'
#
loop_
_entity.id
_entity.type
_entity.pdbx_description
1 polymer ?
#
loop_
_entity_poly.entity_id
_entity_poly.type
_entity_poly.pdbx_seq_one_letter_code
_entity_poly.pdbx_strand_id
1 'polypeptide(L)'
;MVVLEGSMIELTDGKGLPKSIRDLRQELLKEGIIKDGILKKNRFFNSPPYAASFVLGMPTNGRTDWKDSNGCSLKEREENL
;
A
#
# COMPACT_ATOMS: atom_id res chain seq x y z
N MET A 1 -7.27 6.80 -2.80
CA MET A 1 -5.90 6.70 -3.36
C MET A 1 -5.80 5.55 -4.33
N VAL A 2 -4.83 5.59 -5.24
CA VAL A 2 -4.53 4.52 -6.18
C VAL A 2 -3.11 4.01 -5.93
N VAL A 3 -2.95 2.69 -5.88
CA VAL A 3 -1.66 2.02 -6.03
C VAL A 3 -1.60 1.54 -7.47
N LEU A 4 -0.60 2.02 -8.20
CA LEU A 4 -0.53 1.82 -9.65
C LEU A 4 0.01 0.44 -9.98
N GLU A 5 -0.40 -0.09 -11.13
CA GLU A 5 0.26 -1.23 -11.77
C GLU A 5 1.77 -0.99 -11.88
N GLY A 6 2.55 -2.05 -11.66
CA GLY A 6 4.01 -1.99 -11.58
C GLY A 6 4.55 -1.64 -10.19
N SER A 7 3.70 -1.24 -9.23
CA SER A 7 4.14 -1.01 -7.86
C SER A 7 4.70 -2.28 -7.22
N MET A 8 5.77 -2.12 -6.44
CA MET A 8 6.33 -3.19 -5.62
C MET A 8 5.48 -3.39 -4.37
N ILE A 9 5.27 -4.64 -3.99
CA ILE A 9 4.46 -5.09 -2.87
C ILE A 9 5.33 -6.04 -2.05
N GLU A 10 5.49 -5.76 -0.76
CA GLU A 10 6.11 -6.69 0.18
C GLU A 10 5.30 -7.99 0.17
N LEU A 11 5.95 -9.15 0.15
CA LEU A 11 5.29 -10.46 0.12
C LEU A 11 5.09 -11.04 1.52
N THR A 12 5.87 -10.58 2.49
CA THR A 12 5.82 -11.03 3.88
C THR A 12 4.87 -10.15 4.69
N ASP A 13 3.90 -10.76 5.37
CA ASP A 13 3.03 -10.04 6.28
C ASP A 13 3.69 -9.85 7.65
N GLY A 14 3.78 -8.61 8.10
CA GLY A 14 4.24 -8.24 9.43
C GLY A 14 3.22 -8.54 10.53
N LYS A 15 3.72 -8.56 11.78
CA LYS A 15 2.88 -8.73 12.97
C LYS A 15 1.89 -7.57 13.08
N GLY A 16 0.63 -7.89 13.36
CA GLY A 16 -0.42 -6.89 13.57
C GLY A 16 -1.08 -6.36 12.29
N LEU A 17 -0.70 -6.85 11.10
CA LEU A 17 -1.43 -6.52 9.87
C LEU A 17 -2.92 -6.90 10.01
N PRO A 18 -3.87 -5.98 9.76
CA PRO A 18 -5.29 -6.26 9.85
C PRO A 18 -5.71 -7.43 8.96
N LYS A 19 -6.63 -8.27 9.46
CA LYS A 19 -7.10 -9.47 8.75
C LYS A 19 -7.65 -9.13 7.36
N SER A 20 -8.38 -8.03 7.19
CA SER A 20 -8.91 -7.62 5.88
C SER A 20 -7.83 -7.35 4.83
N ILE A 21 -6.68 -6.77 5.23
CA ILE A 21 -5.57 -6.53 4.32
C ILE A 21 -4.85 -7.83 4.00
N ARG A 22 -4.65 -8.70 5.00
CA ARG A 22 -4.09 -10.04 4.80
C ARG A 22 -4.91 -10.85 3.81
N ASP A 23 -6.22 -10.94 4.05
CA ASP A 23 -7.14 -11.70 3.19
C ASP A 23 -7.11 -11.15 1.74
N LEU A 24 -7.15 -9.82 1.58
CA LEU A 24 -7.02 -9.18 0.27
C LEU A 24 -5.69 -9.50 -0.43
N ARG A 25 -4.56 -9.42 0.28
CA ARG A 25 -3.24 -9.73 -0.29
C ARG A 25 -3.17 -11.19 -0.75
N GLN A 26 -3.69 -12.11 0.06
CA GLN A 26 -3.72 -13.53 -0.27
C GLN A 26 -4.62 -13.83 -1.48
N GLU A 27 -5.79 -13.18 -1.57
CA GLU A 27 -6.67 -13.26 -2.75
C GLU A 27 -5.94 -12.81 -4.01
N LEU A 28 -5.30 -11.63 -3.98
CA LEU A 28 -4.60 -11.09 -5.15
C LEU A 28 -3.34 -11.89 -5.53
N LEU A 29 -2.66 -12.51 -4.57
CA LEU A 29 -1.57 -13.46 -4.83
C LEU A 29 -2.11 -14.72 -5.53
N LYS A 30 -3.21 -15.28 -5.03
CA LYS A 30 -3.86 -16.47 -5.61
C LYS A 30 -4.36 -16.21 -7.04
N GLU A 31 -4.86 -15.03 -7.31
CA GLU A 31 -5.30 -14.60 -8.64
C GLU A 31 -4.14 -14.21 -9.58
N GLY A 32 -2.90 -14.15 -9.08
CA GLY A 32 -1.74 -13.70 -9.84
C GLY A 32 -1.74 -12.19 -10.17
N ILE A 33 -2.59 -11.41 -9.50
CA ILE A 33 -2.61 -9.95 -9.59
C ILE A 33 -1.44 -9.36 -8.83
N ILE A 34 -1.00 -9.98 -7.74
CA ILE A 34 0.34 -9.78 -7.18
C ILE A 34 1.17 -10.97 -7.63
N LYS A 35 2.24 -10.70 -8.39
CA LYS A 35 3.15 -11.74 -8.86
C LYS A 35 4.58 -11.26 -8.78
N ASP A 36 5.44 -12.06 -8.15
CA ASP A 36 6.86 -11.76 -7.92
C ASP A 36 7.05 -10.39 -7.22
N GLY A 37 6.16 -10.07 -6.26
CA GLY A 37 6.17 -8.79 -5.55
C GLY A 37 5.73 -7.59 -6.39
N ILE A 38 5.16 -7.80 -7.58
CA ILE A 38 4.72 -6.71 -8.46
C ILE A 38 3.20 -6.76 -8.64
N LEU A 39 2.55 -5.62 -8.43
CA LEU A 39 1.12 -5.44 -8.69
C LEU A 39 0.85 -5.34 -10.21
N LYS A 40 -0.03 -6.19 -10.73
CA LYS A 40 -0.32 -6.31 -12.17
C LYS A 40 -1.54 -5.51 -12.64
N LYS A 41 -2.27 -4.86 -11.74
CA LYS A 41 -3.41 -3.99 -12.04
C LYS A 41 -3.54 -2.89 -11.01
N ASN A 42 -3.94 -1.69 -11.43
CA ASN A 42 -4.25 -0.59 -10.52
C ASN A 42 -5.22 -1.02 -9.41
N ARG A 43 -4.98 -0.57 -8.18
CA ARG A 43 -5.85 -0.84 -7.03
C ARG A 43 -6.25 0.44 -6.33
N PHE A 44 -7.56 0.58 -6.09
CA PHE A 44 -8.14 1.72 -5.41
C PHE A 44 -8.34 1.42 -3.92
N PHE A 45 -8.00 2.39 -3.08
CA PHE A 45 -8.13 2.32 -1.64
C PHE A 45 -8.81 3.58 -1.09
N ASN A 46 -9.61 3.41 -0.04
CA ASN A 46 -10.40 4.49 0.54
C ASN A 46 -9.59 5.44 1.43
N SER A 47 -8.38 5.08 1.85
CA SER A 47 -7.55 5.94 2.71
C SER A 47 -6.05 5.72 2.52
N PRO A 48 -5.22 6.73 2.89
CA PRO A 48 -3.76 6.61 2.82
C PRO A 48 -3.14 5.48 3.64
N PRO A 49 -3.50 5.32 4.94
CA PRO A 49 -2.95 4.24 5.76
C PRO A 49 -3.31 2.84 5.24
N TYR A 50 -4.52 2.68 4.67
CA TYR A 50 -4.98 1.39 4.18
C TYR A 50 -4.18 0.95 2.94
N ALA A 51 -3.94 1.87 2.00
CA ALA A 51 -3.06 1.59 0.86
C ALA A 51 -1.62 1.32 1.29
N ALA A 52 -1.08 2.10 2.23
CA ALA A 52 0.30 1.92 2.70
C ALA A 52 0.49 0.56 3.36
N SER A 53 -0.45 0.17 4.22
CA SER A 53 -0.45 -1.13 4.89
C SER A 53 -0.59 -2.29 3.90
N PHE A 54 -1.33 -2.09 2.79
CA PHE A 54 -1.40 -3.06 1.71
C PHE A 54 -0.05 -3.25 1.00
N VAL A 55 0.66 -2.17 0.71
CA VAL A 55 1.97 -2.21 0.02
C VAL A 55 3.05 -2.79 0.92
N LEU A 56 3.15 -2.33 2.17
CA LEU A 56 4.21 -2.70 3.09
C LEU A 56 3.96 -4.00 3.86
N GLY A 57 2.73 -4.53 3.81
CA GLY A 57 2.39 -5.75 4.55
C GLY A 57 2.43 -5.59 6.08
N MET A 58 2.45 -4.36 6.62
CA MET A 58 2.48 -4.08 8.06
C MET A 58 1.65 -2.84 8.43
N PRO A 59 1.23 -2.71 9.71
CA PRO A 59 0.63 -1.46 10.19
C PRO A 59 1.59 -0.29 9.99
N THR A 60 1.08 0.82 9.45
CA THR A 60 1.92 1.96 9.10
C THR A 60 1.15 3.28 9.11
N ASN A 61 1.87 4.39 9.07
CA ASN A 61 1.28 5.72 8.98
C ASN A 61 1.39 6.27 7.54
N GLY A 62 0.42 5.92 6.72
CA GLY A 62 0.41 6.34 5.30
C GLY A 62 0.51 7.86 5.09
N ARG A 63 0.13 8.71 6.05
CA ARG A 63 0.29 10.17 5.88
C ARG A 63 1.75 10.61 5.82
N THR A 64 2.66 9.87 6.44
CA THR A 64 4.11 10.15 6.45
C THR A 64 4.91 9.28 5.47
N ASP A 65 4.41 8.09 5.15
CA ASP A 65 5.12 7.13 4.29
C ASP A 65 5.01 7.49 2.82
N TRP A 66 3.83 7.96 2.38
CA TRP A 66 3.63 8.41 1.01
C TRP A 66 4.33 9.73 0.81
N LYS A 67 5.36 9.72 -0.04
CA LYS A 67 6.16 10.88 -0.40
C LYS A 67 6.13 11.10 -1.91
N ASP A 68 6.19 12.35 -2.32
CA ASP A 68 6.42 12.71 -3.71
C ASP A 68 7.91 12.58 -4.10
N SER A 69 8.24 12.95 -5.33
CA SER A 69 9.61 12.91 -5.85
C SER A 69 10.58 13.84 -5.12
N ASN A 70 10.08 14.84 -4.38
CA ASN A 70 10.89 15.76 -3.57
C ASN A 70 11.04 15.25 -2.13
N GLY A 71 10.44 14.10 -1.80
CA GLY A 71 10.45 13.53 -0.46
C GLY A 71 9.40 14.11 0.47
N CYS A 72 8.52 15.00 -0.01
CA CYS A 72 7.48 15.62 0.79
C CYS A 72 6.31 14.65 0.99
N SER A 73 5.95 14.42 2.25
CA SER A 73 4.88 13.53 2.65
C SER A 73 3.49 14.14 2.42
N LEU A 74 2.44 13.29 2.40
CA LEU A 74 1.06 13.77 2.34
C LEU A 74 0.73 14.70 3.52
N LYS A 75 1.22 14.37 4.73
CA LYS A 75 1.03 15.21 5.92
C LYS A 75 1.59 16.61 5.69
N GLU A 76 2.84 16.71 5.24
CA GLU A 76 3.50 18.00 4.99
C GLU A 76 2.77 18.78 3.90
N ARG A 77 2.24 18.12 2.87
CA ARG A 77 1.47 18.78 1.81
C ARG A 77 0.13 19.30 2.28
N GLU A 78 -0.57 18.59 3.16
CA GLU A 78 -1.85 19.02 3.72
C GLU A 78 -1.70 20.16 4.74
N GLU A 79 -0.61 20.19 5.50
CA GLU A 79 -0.33 21.22 6.51
C GLU A 79 0.24 22.52 5.93
N ASN A 80 0.77 22.48 4.70
CA ASN A 80 1.27 23.64 3.96
C ASN A 80 0.27 24.20 2.93
N LEU A 81 -0.97 23.71 2.94
CA LEU A 81 -2.12 24.29 2.23
C LEU A 81 -2.84 25.31 3.13
#